data_AF-A0A2N9FTN3-F1
#
_entry.id   AF-A0A2N9FTN3-F1
#
_cell.length_a   1.000
_cell.length_b   1.000
_cell.length_c   1.000
_cell.angle_alpha   90.00
_cell.angle_beta   90.00
_cell.angle_gamma   90.00
#
_symmetry.space_group_name_H-M   'P 1'
#
loop_
_entity.id
_entity.type
_entity.pdbx_description
1 polymer ?
#
loop_
_entity_poly.entity_id
_entity_poly.type
_entity_poly.pdbx_seq_one_letter_code
_entity_poly.pdbx_strand_id
1 'polypeptide(L)'
;MGTVDFRSYFFPLLQSPATALSLCAPDPPIRVYMYDLPRRFNIGMLNRRNKDQTPVTSRTWPPWPQNSGLKRQHSVEYWMMGSLLYEGDGDEEREAVRVSDPEMADAFFVPFFSSLSFNTHGHTMTDPETEIDHQLQ
;
A
#
# COMPACT_ATOMS: atom_id res chain seq x y z
N MET A 1 25.84 -0.27 1.93
CA MET A 1 24.57 -0.12 2.66
C MET A 1 23.91 1.15 2.15
N GLY A 2 23.00 1.03 1.17
CA GLY A 2 22.31 2.18 0.58
C GLY A 2 20.99 2.42 1.30
N THR A 3 20.81 3.60 1.86
CA THR A 3 19.54 4.03 2.45
C THR A 3 18.59 4.35 1.30
N VAL A 4 17.54 3.56 1.14
CA VAL A 4 16.49 3.84 0.13
C VAL A 4 15.72 5.06 0.62
N ASP A 5 15.73 6.13 -0.15
CA ASP A 5 14.96 7.34 0.14
C ASP A 5 13.54 7.18 -0.41
N PHE A 6 12.63 6.75 0.48
CA PHE A 6 11.21 6.57 0.19
C PHE A 6 10.54 7.87 -0.27
N ARG A 7 11.10 9.03 0.08
CA ARG A 7 10.61 10.35 -0.31
C ARG A 7 10.46 10.43 -1.84
N SER A 8 11.51 10.06 -2.57
CA SER A 8 11.54 10.17 -4.05
C SER A 8 10.40 9.47 -4.79
N TYR A 9 9.72 8.48 -4.19
CA TYR A 9 8.64 7.76 -4.84
C TYR A 9 7.25 8.40 -4.68
N PHE A 10 7.01 9.11 -3.57
CA PHE A 10 5.70 9.66 -3.26
C PHE A 10 5.50 11.07 -3.80
N PHE A 11 6.54 11.91 -3.76
CA PHE A 11 6.42 13.34 -4.09
C PHE A 11 6.33 13.71 -5.58
N PRO A 12 6.89 12.97 -6.57
CA PRO A 12 6.73 13.38 -7.97
C PRO A 12 5.31 13.13 -8.53
N LEU A 13 4.49 12.30 -7.86
CA LEU A 13 3.11 11.99 -8.30
C LEU A 13 2.06 13.00 -7.80
N LEU A 14 2.41 13.87 -6.84
CA LEU A 14 1.50 14.86 -6.24
C LEU A 14 1.63 16.27 -6.83
N GLN A 15 2.43 16.46 -7.90
CA GLN A 15 2.44 17.72 -8.65
C GLN A 15 1.19 17.82 -9.54
N SER A 16 0.03 18.00 -8.91
CA SER A 16 -1.20 18.37 -9.60
C SER A 16 -1.09 19.83 -10.04
N PRO A 17 -1.53 20.21 -11.26
CA PRO A 17 -1.53 21.60 -11.69
C PRO A 17 -2.49 22.40 -10.78
N ALA A 18 -1.98 23.51 -10.25
CA ALA A 18 -2.70 24.43 -9.38
C ALA A 18 -4.07 24.79 -9.98
N THR A 19 -5.13 24.16 -9.46
CA THR A 19 -6.51 24.53 -9.75
C THR A 19 -6.93 25.42 -8.59
N ALA A 20 -7.04 26.72 -8.85
CA ALA A 20 -7.30 27.73 -7.85
C ALA A 20 -8.73 27.63 -7.28
N LEU A 21 -8.86 27.22 -6.01
CA LEU A 21 -9.80 27.63 -4.93
C LEU A 21 -9.17 27.08 -3.63
N SER A 22 -8.92 27.76 -2.49
CA SER A 22 -9.71 28.70 -1.69
C SER A 22 -8.82 29.35 -0.59
N LEU A 23 -9.32 30.43 0.04
CA LEU A 23 -8.70 31.30 1.07
C LEU A 23 -8.76 30.74 2.52
N CYS A 24 -8.81 29.43 2.73
CA CYS A 24 -8.89 28.81 4.06
C CYS A 24 -7.78 27.78 4.28
N ALA A 25 -7.43 27.55 5.54
CA ALA A 25 -6.44 26.55 5.95
C ALA A 25 -6.69 25.19 5.28
N PRO A 26 -5.63 24.44 4.95
CA PRO A 26 -5.78 23.11 4.37
C PRO A 26 -6.63 22.22 5.28
N ASP A 27 -7.49 21.40 4.67
CA ASP A 27 -8.28 20.42 5.42
C ASP A 27 -7.31 19.47 6.17
N PRO A 28 -7.64 19.09 7.41
CA PRO A 28 -6.78 18.18 8.16
C PRO A 28 -6.68 16.82 7.46
N PRO A 29 -5.53 16.13 7.57
CA PRO A 29 -5.36 14.80 6.99
C PRO A 29 -6.39 13.80 7.53
N ILE A 30 -6.84 12.88 6.67
CA ILE A 30 -7.68 11.75 7.09
C ILE A 30 -6.88 10.84 8.02
N ARG A 31 -7.39 10.56 9.21
CA ARG A 31 -6.75 9.64 10.16
C ARG A 31 -7.14 8.21 9.83
N VAL A 32 -6.15 7.38 9.51
CA VAL A 32 -6.37 6.01 9.06
C VAL A 32 -5.79 5.02 10.06
N TYR A 33 -6.62 4.14 10.61
CA TYR A 33 -6.13 2.97 11.32
C TYR A 33 -5.81 1.87 10.31
N MET A 34 -4.55 1.45 10.24
CA MET A 34 -4.12 0.37 9.36
C MET A 34 -3.85 -0.90 10.16
N TYR A 35 -4.47 -2.01 9.75
CA TYR A 35 -4.26 -3.33 10.36
C TYR A 35 -2.85 -3.89 10.07
N ASP A 36 -2.25 -4.48 11.09
CA ASP A 36 -0.96 -5.18 10.98
C ASP A 36 -1.15 -6.62 10.50
N LEU A 37 -1.27 -6.78 9.18
CA LEU A 37 -1.41 -8.11 8.56
C LEU A 37 -0.04 -8.77 8.30
N PRO A 38 0.05 -10.11 8.40
CA PRO A 38 1.21 -10.87 7.94
C PRO A 38 1.60 -10.58 6.49
N ARG A 39 2.91 -10.54 6.20
CA ARG A 39 3.47 -10.17 4.87
C ARG A 39 2.87 -10.95 3.71
N ARG A 40 2.51 -12.23 3.92
CA ARG A 40 1.89 -13.08 2.89
C ARG A 40 0.59 -12.51 2.29
N PHE A 41 -0.08 -11.60 3.00
CA PHE A 41 -1.32 -10.97 2.58
C PHE A 41 -1.11 -9.65 1.82
N ASN A 42 0.12 -9.15 1.73
CA ASN A 42 0.46 -7.91 1.04
C ASN A 42 1.79 -8.01 0.26
N ILE A 43 2.81 -7.26 0.68
CA ILE A 43 4.10 -7.12 0.02
C ILE A 43 4.88 -8.43 -0.09
N GLY A 44 4.56 -9.45 0.72
CA GLY A 44 5.11 -10.81 0.56
C GLY A 44 4.80 -11.41 -0.81
N MET A 45 3.70 -11.01 -1.45
CA MET A 45 3.36 -11.44 -2.82
C MET A 45 4.25 -10.78 -3.89
N LEU A 46 4.94 -9.68 -3.55
CA LEU A 46 5.94 -9.06 -4.43
C LEU A 46 7.26 -9.83 -4.40
N ASN A 47 7.63 -10.43 -3.25
CA ASN A 47 8.86 -11.20 -3.09
C ASN A 47 8.64 -12.50 -2.28
N ARG A 48 8.27 -13.57 -3.00
CA ARG A 48 8.00 -14.90 -2.42
C ARG A 48 9.23 -15.58 -1.78
N ARG A 49 10.45 -15.07 -1.99
CA ARG A 49 11.66 -15.62 -1.37
C ARG A 49 11.76 -15.26 0.11
N ASN A 50 11.10 -14.18 0.53
CA ASN A 50 11.07 -13.80 1.92
C ASN A 50 9.95 -14.56 2.66
N LYS A 51 10.34 -15.38 3.64
CA LYS A 51 9.40 -16.18 4.45
C LYS A 51 8.93 -15.47 5.72
N ASP A 52 9.53 -14.32 6.04
CA ASP A 52 9.12 -13.50 7.18
C ASP A 52 7.62 -13.17 7.12
N GLN A 53 6.95 -13.29 8.26
CA GLN A 53 5.53 -13.00 8.41
C GLN A 53 5.27 -11.83 9.34
N THR A 54 6.32 -11.18 9.87
CA THR A 54 6.17 -9.99 10.71
C THR A 54 5.53 -8.85 9.91
N PRO A 55 4.56 -8.12 10.47
CA PRO A 55 3.95 -6.98 9.80
C PRO A 55 5.00 -5.98 9.31
N VAL A 56 4.76 -5.39 8.15
CA VAL A 56 5.75 -4.51 7.51
C VAL A 56 5.72 -3.13 8.14
N THR A 57 6.92 -2.57 8.30
CA THR A 57 7.19 -1.24 8.83
C THR A 57 7.90 -0.39 7.78
N SER A 58 7.99 0.92 8.02
CA SER A 58 8.80 1.85 7.22
C SER A 58 10.21 1.33 6.93
N ARG A 59 10.84 0.72 7.94
CA ARG A 59 12.22 0.19 7.86
C ARG A 59 12.36 -1.08 7.03
N THR A 60 11.28 -1.85 6.91
CA THR A 60 11.27 -3.16 6.23
C THR A 60 10.51 -3.12 4.89
N TRP A 61 10.12 -1.92 4.46
CA TRP A 61 9.42 -1.66 3.21
C TRP A 61 10.29 -2.02 2.00
N PRO A 62 9.88 -3.01 1.17
CA PRO A 62 10.68 -3.42 0.02
C PRO A 62 10.53 -2.43 -1.14
N PRO A 63 11.52 -2.30 -2.03
CA PRO A 63 11.38 -1.49 -3.23
C PRO A 63 10.37 -2.11 -4.22
N TRP A 64 9.71 -1.27 -5.01
CA TRP A 64 8.81 -1.72 -6.05
C TRP A 64 9.57 -2.51 -7.13
N PRO A 65 9.13 -3.71 -7.52
CA PRO A 65 9.85 -4.53 -8.48
C PRO A 65 9.85 -3.92 -9.89
N GLN A 66 11.04 -3.72 -10.48
CA GLN A 66 11.22 -3.04 -11.78
C GLN A 66 10.59 -3.80 -12.96
N ASN A 67 10.65 -5.14 -12.97
CA ASN A 67 10.27 -6.00 -14.10
C ASN A 67 8.83 -6.55 -14.01
N SER A 68 7.92 -5.79 -13.40
CA SER A 68 6.65 -6.31 -12.92
C SER A 68 5.46 -5.86 -13.79
N GLY A 69 5.50 -6.13 -15.10
CA GLY A 69 4.50 -5.66 -16.09
C GLY A 69 3.04 -5.74 -15.61
N LEU A 70 2.55 -6.93 -15.31
CA LEU A 70 1.17 -7.14 -14.80
C LEU A 70 0.99 -6.62 -13.36
N LYS A 71 2.04 -6.67 -12.53
CA LYS A 71 1.93 -6.17 -11.13
C LYS A 71 1.89 -4.64 -11.05
N ARG A 72 2.35 -3.90 -12.07
CA ARG A 72 2.27 -2.42 -12.13
C ARG A 72 0.85 -1.89 -12.07
N GLN A 73 -0.11 -2.63 -12.63
CA GLN A 73 -1.53 -2.28 -12.59
C GLN A 73 -2.13 -2.41 -11.17
N HIS A 74 -1.45 -3.10 -10.25
CA HIS A 74 -1.85 -3.31 -8.85
C HIS A 74 -0.88 -2.61 -7.89
N SER A 75 -0.38 -1.45 -8.31
CA SER A 75 0.56 -0.67 -7.50
C SER A 75 -0.14 0.22 -6.48
N VAL A 76 -1.45 0.46 -6.62
CA VAL A 76 -2.21 1.35 -5.74
C VAL A 76 -2.19 0.84 -4.30
N GLU A 77 -2.36 -0.46 -4.07
CA GLU A 77 -2.35 -1.04 -2.73
C GLU A 77 -0.96 -0.92 -2.08
N TYR A 78 0.10 -1.07 -2.88
CA TYR A 78 1.47 -0.88 -2.43
C TYR A 78 1.76 0.58 -2.06
N TRP A 79 1.42 1.53 -2.93
CA TRP A 79 1.67 2.94 -2.66
C TRP A 79 0.82 3.44 -1.49
N MET A 80 -0.45 3.03 -1.38
CA MET A 80 -1.31 3.38 -0.26
C MET A 80 -0.79 2.84 1.09
N MET A 81 -0.35 1.58 1.13
CA MET A 81 0.26 1.03 2.34
C MET A 81 1.58 1.73 2.68
N GLY A 82 2.41 2.02 1.67
CA GLY A 82 3.70 2.69 1.86
C GLY A 82 3.55 4.13 2.35
N SER A 83 2.57 4.89 1.85
CA SER A 83 2.34 6.28 2.29
C SER A 83 1.89 6.35 3.76
N LEU A 84 1.08 5.38 4.19
CA LEU A 84 0.64 5.25 5.58
C LEU A 84 1.74 4.76 6.53
N LEU A 85 2.70 3.97 6.02
CA LEU A 85 3.86 3.54 6.79
C LEU A 85 4.95 4.59 6.88
N TYR A 86 4.95 5.60 6.00
CA TYR A 86 6.00 6.59 5.94
C TYR A 86 5.96 7.54 7.16
N GLU A 87 6.93 7.37 8.05
CA GLU A 87 7.21 8.28 9.17
C GLU A 87 8.20 9.36 8.71
N GLY A 88 7.78 10.25 7.81
CA GLY A 88 8.57 11.46 7.52
C GLY A 88 8.47 12.47 8.66
N ASP A 89 9.60 13.06 9.05
CA ASP A 89 9.66 14.26 9.89
C ASP A 89 9.40 15.48 9.00
N GLY A 90 8.30 16.19 9.23
CA GLY A 90 8.10 17.51 8.62
C GLY A 90 6.64 17.97 8.53
N ASP A 91 6.48 19.29 8.55
CA ASP A 91 5.26 20.08 8.24
C ASP A 91 4.76 19.89 6.79
N GLU A 92 4.99 18.73 6.18
CA GLU A 92 4.52 18.41 4.84
C GLU A 92 3.04 18.04 4.90
N GLU A 93 2.23 18.75 4.11
CA GLU A 93 0.79 18.52 3.98
C GLU A 93 0.54 17.10 3.44
N ARG A 94 -0.10 16.26 4.25
CA ARG A 94 -0.47 14.88 3.90
C ARG A 94 -1.97 14.81 3.74
N GLU A 95 -2.42 14.02 2.77
CA GLU A 95 -3.86 13.73 2.61
C GLU A 95 -4.35 12.74 3.68
N ALA A 96 -3.47 11.83 4.13
CA ALA A 96 -3.78 10.81 5.13
C ALA A 96 -2.61 10.53 6.08
N VAL A 97 -2.93 10.23 7.34
CA VAL A 97 -1.97 9.90 8.40
C VAL A 97 -2.38 8.61 9.10
N ARG A 98 -1.41 7.73 9.37
CA ARG A 98 -1.68 6.51 10.14
C ARG A 98 -1.83 6.84 11.62
N VAL A 99 -2.91 6.36 12.23
CA VAL A 99 -3.11 6.40 13.69
C VAL A 99 -2.95 5.00 14.31
N SER A 100 -2.48 4.96 15.55
CA SER A 100 -2.31 3.71 16.31
C SER A 100 -3.54 3.32 17.12
N ASP A 101 -4.39 4.29 17.44
CA ASP A 101 -5.64 4.09 18.18
C ASP A 101 -6.81 4.03 17.19
N PRO A 102 -7.55 2.92 17.10
CA PRO A 102 -8.71 2.80 16.21
C PRO A 102 -9.85 3.76 16.58
N GLU A 103 -9.98 4.19 17.84
CA GLU A 103 -11.02 5.16 18.23
C GLU A 103 -10.75 6.56 17.68
N MET A 104 -9.51 6.83 17.29
CA MET A 104 -9.06 8.10 16.71
C MET A 104 -9.08 8.09 15.17
N ALA A 105 -9.58 7.02 14.55
CA ALA A 105 -9.56 6.84 13.11
C ALA A 105 -10.84 7.35 12.44
N ASP A 106 -10.68 8.05 11.32
CA ASP A 106 -11.76 8.44 10.42
C ASP A 106 -12.05 7.31 9.41
N ALA A 107 -11.05 6.47 9.11
CA ALA A 107 -11.18 5.32 8.22
C ALA A 107 -10.31 4.14 8.67
N PHE A 108 -10.72 2.93 8.28
CA PHE A 108 -9.97 1.70 8.49
C PHE A 108 -9.39 1.20 7.17
N PHE A 109 -8.10 0.90 7.17
CA PHE A 109 -7.42 0.29 6.02
C PHE A 109 -6.94 -1.12 6.37
N VAL A 110 -7.41 -2.10 5.59
CA VAL A 110 -6.97 -3.49 5.67
C VAL A 110 -6.01 -3.72 4.51
N PRO A 111 -4.68 -3.78 4.73
CA PRO A 111 -3.70 -3.84 3.65
C PRO A 111 -3.61 -5.27 3.08
N PHE A 112 -4.68 -5.73 2.43
CA PHE A 112 -4.75 -6.99 1.69
C PHE A 112 -4.64 -6.69 0.20
N PHE A 113 -3.59 -7.18 -0.47
CA PHE A 113 -3.38 -6.91 -1.90
C PHE A 113 -4.18 -7.90 -2.73
N SER A 114 -5.51 -7.71 -2.79
CA SER A 114 -6.47 -8.63 -3.41
C SER A 114 -6.10 -8.97 -4.86
N SER A 115 -5.76 -7.97 -5.64
CA SER A 115 -5.42 -8.13 -7.05
C SER A 115 -4.17 -9.00 -7.26
N LEU A 116 -3.15 -8.83 -6.40
CA LEU A 116 -1.96 -9.69 -6.41
C LEU A 116 -2.24 -11.07 -5.83
N SER A 117 -3.17 -11.18 -4.88
CA SER A 117 -3.57 -12.45 -4.27
C SER A 117 -4.23 -13.34 -5.30
N PHE A 118 -5.15 -12.79 -6.10
CA PHE A 118 -5.78 -13.49 -7.20
C PHE A 118 -4.75 -14.03 -8.20
N ASN A 119 -3.87 -13.15 -8.71
CA ASN A 119 -2.80 -13.54 -9.63
C ASN A 119 -1.76 -14.52 -9.03
N THR A 120 -1.64 -14.58 -7.70
CA THR A 120 -0.64 -15.41 -7.02
C THR A 120 -1.15 -16.77 -6.60
N HIS A 121 -2.38 -16.82 -6.07
CA HIS A 121 -2.96 -18.01 -5.47
C HIS A 121 -4.12 -18.59 -6.27
N GLY A 122 -4.67 -17.84 -7.24
CA GLY A 122 -5.83 -18.25 -8.03
C GLY A 122 -5.63 -19.59 -8.74
N HIS A 123 -4.43 -19.93 -9.20
CA HIS A 123 -4.17 -21.23 -9.83
C HIS A 123 -4.40 -22.44 -8.90
N THR A 124 -4.58 -22.22 -7.59
CA THR A 124 -4.87 -23.26 -6.59
C THR A 124 -6.38 -23.52 -6.44
N MET A 125 -7.22 -22.75 -7.14
CA MET A 125 -8.67 -22.89 -7.16
C MET A 125 -9.07 -24.04 -8.11
N THR A 126 -9.00 -25.27 -7.61
CA THR A 126 -9.30 -26.51 -8.37
C THR A 126 -10.65 -27.13 -8.01
N ASP A 127 -11.39 -26.51 -7.09
CA ASP A 127 -12.69 -27.01 -6.65
C ASP A 127 -13.78 -26.66 -7.69
N PRO A 128 -14.81 -27.52 -7.90
CA PRO A 128 -15.92 -27.22 -8.82
C PRO A 128 -16.60 -25.87 -8.55
N GLU A 129 -16.67 -25.43 -7.29
CA GLU A 129 -17.26 -24.13 -6.93
C GLU A 129 -16.40 -22.94 -7.37
N THR A 130 -15.13 -23.17 -7.67
CA THR A 130 -14.16 -22.15 -8.07
C THR A 130 -13.81 -22.15 -9.56
N GLU A 131 -14.51 -22.96 -10.36
CA GLU A 131 -14.26 -23.12 -11.79
C GLU A 131 -14.55 -21.84 -12.60
N ILE A 132 -15.51 -21.03 -12.14
CA ILE A 132 -15.79 -19.69 -12.70
C ILE A 132 -14.65 -18.72 -12.39
N ASP A 133 -14.13 -18.75 -11.15
CA ASP A 133 -13.02 -17.89 -10.72
C ASP A 133 -11.73 -18.22 -11.48
N HIS A 134 -11.54 -19.48 -11.88
CA HIS A 134 -10.42 -19.90 -12.72
C HIS A 134 -10.44 -19.26 -14.12
N GLN A 135 -11.61 -18.90 -14.66
CA GLN A 135 -11.73 -18.26 -15.98
C GLN A 135 -11.31 -16.78 -15.99
N LEU A 136 -11.14 -16.17 -14.82
CA LEU A 136 -10.79 -14.75 -14.67
C LEU A 136 -9.26 -14.52 -14.57
N GLN A 137 -8.45 -15.59 -14.64
CA GLN A 137 -6.97 -15.57 -14.58
C GLN A 137 -6.35 -15.45 -15.96
#